data_AF-A0A2A2IUK9-F1
#
_entry.id   AF-A0A2A2IUK9-F1
#
_cell.length_a   1.000
_cell.length_b   1.000
_cell.length_c   1.000
_cell.angle_alpha   90.00
_cell.angle_beta   90.00
_cell.angle_gamma   90.00
#
_symmetry.space_group_name_H-M   'P 1'
#
loop_
_entity.id
_entity.type
_entity.pdbx_description
1 polymer ?
#
loop_
_entity_poly.entity_id
_entity_poly.type
_entity_poly.pdbx_seq_one_letter_code
_entity_poly.pdbx_strand_id
1 'polypeptide(L)'
;MEQSLTPWLMPALALIVGIVIGFIIARTVPNAAPSRTQRDLDELKERFDSYQSEVVTHFNTSASLLKKMNQSYHDVQDHLAQGAGRLALDEPTRQRLLAALQAEEANAPRERLTPPKSTLPPKDYAPKVDDGPGMLDETFGLKPKV
;
A
#
# COMPACT_ATOMS: atom_id res chain seq x y z
N MET A 1 -12.01 9.21 -78.76
CA MET A 1 -11.54 7.82 -78.64
C MET A 1 -10.02 7.95 -78.57
N GLU A 2 -9.38 8.17 -77.43
CA GLU A 2 -9.11 7.21 -76.35
C GLU A 2 -8.54 7.97 -75.13
N GLN A 3 -9.22 8.02 -73.98
CA GLN A 3 -8.62 8.49 -72.69
C GLN A 3 -9.10 7.69 -71.47
N SER A 4 -9.75 6.54 -71.66
CA SER A 4 -10.34 5.72 -70.59
C SER A 4 -9.35 4.75 -69.90
N LEU A 5 -8.06 4.82 -70.21
CA LEU A 5 -7.07 3.80 -69.83
C LEU A 5 -6.48 3.93 -68.42
N THR A 6 -6.81 4.96 -67.64
CA THR A 6 -6.10 5.22 -66.37
C THR A 6 -6.96 5.65 -65.17
N PRO A 7 -8.26 5.27 -65.03
CA PRO A 7 -9.02 5.63 -63.83
C PRO A 7 -8.42 5.07 -62.54
N TRP A 8 -7.66 3.96 -62.61
CA TRP A 8 -6.95 3.37 -61.46
C TRP A 8 -5.58 4.02 -61.17
N LEU A 9 -5.03 4.80 -62.10
CA LEU A 9 -3.70 5.39 -61.95
C LEU A 9 -3.70 6.58 -60.97
N MET A 10 -4.79 7.35 -60.94
CA MET A 10 -5.00 8.43 -59.97
C MET A 10 -4.98 7.96 -58.50
N PRO A 11 -5.77 6.95 -58.08
CA PRO A 11 -5.70 6.45 -56.70
C PRO A 11 -4.38 5.75 -56.40
N ALA A 12 -3.77 5.06 -57.37
CA ALA A 12 -2.45 4.44 -57.19
C ALA A 12 -1.36 5.48 -56.92
N LEU A 13 -1.34 6.59 -57.68
CA LEU A 13 -0.42 7.69 -57.46
C LEU A 13 -0.66 8.38 -56.10
N ALA A 14 -1.93 8.62 -55.75
CA ALA A 14 -2.30 9.20 -54.47
C ALA A 14 -1.85 8.33 -53.27
N LEU A 15 -1.91 6.99 -53.40
CA LEU A 15 -1.42 6.06 -52.38
C LEU A 15 0.09 6.19 -52.20
N ILE A 16 0.85 6.22 -53.31
CA ILE A 16 2.31 6.35 -53.26
C ILE A 16 2.70 7.69 -52.62
N VAL A 17 2.06 8.79 -53.02
CA VAL A 17 2.30 10.11 -52.43
C VAL A 17 1.93 10.13 -50.95
N GLY A 18 0.80 9.51 -50.58
CA GLY A 18 0.38 9.37 -49.19
C GLY A 18 1.37 8.57 -48.33
N ILE A 19 1.94 7.49 -48.87
CA ILE A 19 2.98 6.69 -48.18
C ILE A 19 4.26 7.51 -48.00
N VAL A 20 4.69 8.24 -49.03
CA VAL A 20 5.91 9.07 -48.96
C VAL A 20 5.73 10.20 -47.94
N ILE A 21 4.61 10.91 -47.99
CA ILE A 21 4.30 11.99 -47.03
C ILE A 21 4.16 11.41 -45.62
N GLY A 22 3.42 10.31 -45.46
CA GLY A 22 3.25 9.61 -44.20
C GLY A 22 4.58 9.14 -43.61
N PHE A 23 5.49 8.62 -44.44
CA PHE A 23 6.83 8.22 -44.02
C PHE A 23 7.70 9.41 -43.61
N ILE A 24 7.65 10.51 -44.38
CA ILE A 24 8.37 11.73 -44.02
C ILE A 24 7.85 12.27 -42.69
N ILE A 25 6.53 12.37 -42.48
CA ILE A 25 5.95 12.81 -41.21
C ILE A 25 6.34 11.86 -40.07
N ALA A 26 6.23 10.54 -40.25
CA ALA A 26 6.62 9.57 -39.22
C ALA A 26 8.12 9.62 -38.88
N ARG A 27 8.96 10.05 -39.83
CA ARG A 27 10.41 10.21 -39.66
C ARG A 27 10.77 11.57 -39.05
N THR A 28 10.03 12.63 -39.36
CA THR A 28 10.31 14.01 -38.91
C THR A 28 9.63 14.36 -37.59
N VAL A 29 8.53 13.70 -37.25
CA VAL A 29 8.02 13.71 -35.88
C VAL A 29 9.14 13.12 -35.02
N PRO A 30 9.77 13.91 -34.15
CA PRO A 30 10.85 13.42 -33.32
C PRO A 30 10.25 12.29 -32.51
N ASN A 31 10.71 11.07 -32.80
CA ASN A 31 10.37 9.81 -32.14
C ASN A 31 10.06 10.15 -30.70
N ALA A 32 8.76 10.21 -30.35
CA ALA A 32 8.31 10.74 -29.07
C ALA A 32 8.97 9.84 -28.02
N ALA A 33 10.07 10.34 -27.47
CA ALA A 33 11.11 9.45 -27.02
C ALA A 33 10.52 8.58 -25.91
N PRO A 34 10.49 7.24 -26.06
CA PRO A 34 9.98 6.37 -25.02
C PRO A 34 10.82 6.51 -23.73
N SER A 35 11.96 7.20 -23.79
CA SER A 35 12.80 7.53 -22.65
C SER A 35 12.13 8.40 -21.60
N ARG A 36 11.18 9.28 -21.91
CA ARG A 36 10.52 10.07 -20.86
C ARG A 36 9.58 9.19 -20.04
N THR A 37 8.70 8.46 -20.72
CA THR A 37 7.78 7.52 -20.08
C THR A 37 8.52 6.37 -19.39
N GLN A 38 9.60 5.84 -19.96
CA GLN A 38 10.43 4.82 -19.29
C GLN A 38 11.15 5.38 -18.05
N ARG A 39 11.68 6.61 -18.13
CA ARG A 39 12.30 7.27 -16.96
C ARG A 39 11.31 7.49 -15.84
N ASP A 40 10.09 7.93 -16.16
CA ASP A 40 9.04 8.14 -15.16
C ASP A 40 8.65 6.81 -14.49
N LEU A 41 8.63 5.70 -15.24
CA LEU A 41 8.38 4.36 -14.69
C LEU A 41 9.53 3.85 -13.82
N ASP A 42 10.78 4.06 -14.25
CA ASP A 42 11.96 3.67 -13.47
C ASP A 42 12.05 4.47 -12.17
N GLU A 43 11.83 5.78 -12.21
CA GLU A 43 11.82 6.65 -11.03
C GLU A 43 10.69 6.26 -10.06
N LEU A 44 9.50 5.97 -10.58
CA LEU A 44 8.38 5.54 -9.74
C LEU A 44 8.67 4.18 -9.08
N LYS A 45 9.25 3.24 -9.82
CA LYS A 45 9.65 1.93 -9.30
C LYS A 45 10.72 2.04 -8.21
N GLU A 46 11.72 2.90 -8.41
CA GLU A 46 12.76 3.16 -7.42
C GLU A 46 12.19 3.76 -6.13
N ARG A 47 11.25 4.71 -6.25
CA ARG A 47 10.54 5.28 -5.09
C ARG A 47 9.71 4.21 -4.35
N PHE A 48 9.06 3.30 -5.07
CA PHE A 48 8.33 2.18 -4.46
C PHE A 48 9.25 1.23 -3.71
N ASP A 49 10.38 0.85 -4.30
CA ASP A 49 11.36 -0.05 -3.66
C ASP A 49 11.95 0.59 -2.39
N SER A 50 12.29 1.87 -2.47
CA SER A 50 12.77 2.65 -1.32
C SER A 50 11.73 2.72 -0.20
N TYR A 51 10.47 3.01 -0.53
CA TYR A 51 9.37 3.03 0.43
C TYR A 51 9.14 1.66 1.09
N GLN A 52 9.14 0.58 0.30
CA GLN A 52 9.02 -0.78 0.85
C GLN A 52 10.16 -1.10 1.80
N SER A 53 11.39 -0.77 1.43
CA SER A 53 12.58 -0.95 2.28
C SER A 53 12.48 -0.16 3.60
N GLU A 54 12.03 1.10 3.53
CA GLU A 54 11.86 1.96 4.70
C GLU A 54 10.78 1.41 5.65
N VAL A 55 9.62 1.00 5.12
CA VAL A 55 8.53 0.42 5.90
C VAL A 55 8.96 -0.88 6.57
N VAL A 56 9.62 -1.78 5.83
CA VAL A 56 10.14 -3.04 6.40
C VAL A 56 11.15 -2.74 7.50
N THR A 57 12.04 -1.78 7.29
CA THR A 57 13.03 -1.37 8.30
C THR A 57 12.36 -0.77 9.54
N HIS A 58 11.33 0.06 9.36
CA HIS A 58 10.60 0.69 10.46
C HIS A 58 9.82 -0.33 11.29
N PHE A 59 9.15 -1.30 10.65
CA PHE A 59 8.46 -2.38 11.34
C PHE A 59 9.41 -3.35 12.02
N ASN A 60 10.55 -3.68 11.41
CA ASN A 60 11.57 -4.52 12.03
C ASN A 60 12.17 -3.82 13.27
N THR A 61 12.49 -2.54 13.14
CA THR A 61 12.98 -1.71 14.26
C THR A 61 11.93 -1.65 15.36
N SER A 62 10.68 -1.36 15.03
CA SER A 62 9.56 -1.33 15.98
C SER A 62 9.36 -2.66 16.68
N ALA A 63 9.37 -3.79 15.95
CA ALA A 63 9.27 -5.12 16.53
C ALA A 63 10.43 -5.43 17.48
N SER A 64 11.65 -4.97 17.15
CA SER A 64 12.81 -5.12 18.04
C SER A 64 12.67 -4.31 19.33
N LEU A 65 12.11 -3.09 19.24
CA LEU A 65 11.84 -2.24 20.39
C LEU A 65 10.71 -2.82 21.26
N LEU A 66 9.61 -3.26 20.64
CA LEU A 66 8.50 -3.94 21.34
C LEU A 66 9.00 -5.19 22.06
N LYS A 67 9.86 -5.98 21.43
CA LYS A 67 10.47 -7.16 22.06
C LYS A 67 11.31 -6.78 23.28
N LYS A 68 12.12 -5.74 23.18
CA LYS A 68 12.90 -5.23 24.33
C LYS A 68 12.00 -4.75 25.46
N MET A 69 10.93 -4.00 25.14
CA MET A 69 9.95 -3.55 26.12
C MET A 69 9.27 -4.73 26.82
N ASN A 70 8.82 -5.73 26.06
CA ASN A 70 8.17 -6.91 26.63
C ASN A 70 9.14 -7.70 27.52
N GLN A 71 10.40 -7.83 27.11
CA GLN A 71 11.43 -8.44 27.96
C GLN A 71 11.58 -7.69 29.28
N SER A 72 11.71 -6.35 29.24
CA SER A 72 11.82 -5.55 30.46
C SER A 72 10.58 -5.64 31.35
N TYR A 73 9.38 -5.79 30.78
CA TYR A 73 8.15 -6.05 31.55
C TYR A 73 8.23 -7.37 32.32
N HIS A 74 8.64 -8.45 31.66
CA HIS A 74 8.84 -9.74 32.31
C HIS A 74 9.92 -9.69 33.40
N ASP A 75 11.04 -9.01 33.15
CA ASP A 75 12.12 -8.86 34.13
C ASP A 75 11.64 -8.13 35.40
N VAL A 76 10.78 -7.11 35.26
CA VAL A 76 10.17 -6.41 36.39
C VAL A 76 9.22 -7.32 37.17
N GLN A 77 8.38 -8.08 36.48
CA GLN A 77 7.48 -9.05 37.14
C GLN A 77 8.27 -10.11 37.91
N ASP A 78 9.32 -10.67 37.32
CA ASP A 78 10.15 -11.66 37.98
C ASP A 78 10.83 -11.07 39.22
N HIS A 79 11.32 -9.83 39.11
CA HIS A 79 11.87 -9.12 40.27
C HIS A 79 10.83 -8.88 41.38
N LEU A 80 9.58 -8.56 41.02
CA LEU A 80 8.48 -8.41 41.98
C LEU A 80 8.10 -9.75 42.62
N ALA A 81 8.09 -10.85 41.88
CA ALA A 81 7.82 -12.18 42.40
C ALA A 81 8.93 -12.64 43.37
N GLN A 82 10.19 -12.41 43.01
CA GLN A 82 11.35 -12.66 43.87
C GLN A 82 11.31 -11.77 45.13
N GLY A 83 10.99 -10.49 44.97
CA GLY A 83 10.81 -9.53 46.06
C GLY A 83 9.69 -9.94 47.02
N ALA A 84 8.52 -10.35 46.50
CA ALA A 84 7.42 -10.87 47.28
C ALA A 84 7.82 -12.13 48.06
N GLY A 85 8.56 -13.05 47.43
CA GLY A 85 9.08 -14.25 48.10
C GLY A 85 10.07 -13.96 49.23
N ARG A 86 10.85 -12.87 49.12
CA ARG A 86 11.85 -12.49 50.14
C ARG A 86 11.27 -11.62 51.26
N LEU A 87 10.30 -10.76 50.95
CA LEU A 87 9.70 -9.83 51.91
C LEU A 87 8.48 -10.42 52.63
N ALA A 88 7.75 -11.36 52.04
CA ALA A 88 6.67 -12.06 52.71
C ALA A 88 7.24 -13.19 53.59
N LEU A 89 7.51 -12.86 54.86
CA LEU A 89 8.01 -13.80 55.87
C LEU A 89 6.99 -14.89 56.24
N ASP A 90 5.71 -14.69 55.87
CA ASP A 90 4.59 -15.56 56.19
C ASP A 90 4.00 -16.19 54.90
N GLU A 91 3.93 -17.52 54.85
CA GLU A 91 3.52 -18.32 53.66
C GLU A 91 2.13 -17.95 53.09
N PRO A 92 1.07 -17.71 53.88
CA PRO A 92 -0.22 -17.30 53.32
C PRO A 92 -0.17 -15.87 52.72
N THR A 93 0.70 -15.00 53.23
CA THR A 93 0.89 -13.65 52.68
C THR A 93 1.65 -13.71 51.35
N ARG A 94 2.64 -14.60 51.26
CA ARG A 94 3.39 -14.89 50.04
C ARG A 94 2.50 -15.42 48.93
N GLN A 95 1.65 -16.42 49.22
CA GLN A 95 0.70 -16.96 48.23
C GLN A 95 -0.29 -15.93 47.73
N ARG A 96 -0.80 -15.04 48.60
CA ARG A 96 -1.71 -13.96 48.19
C ARG A 96 -1.03 -12.92 47.29
N LEU A 97 0.21 -12.54 47.57
CA LEU A 97 0.99 -11.61 46.74
C LEU A 97 1.31 -12.21 45.36
N LEU A 98 1.72 -13.48 45.32
CA LEU A 98 1.97 -14.18 44.06
C LEU A 98 0.68 -14.36 43.24
N ALA A 99 -0.44 -14.67 43.89
CA ALA A 99 -1.75 -14.77 43.23
C ALA A 99 -2.22 -13.40 42.70
N ALA A 100 -1.96 -12.31 43.41
CA ALA A 100 -2.27 -10.95 42.94
C ALA A 100 -1.44 -10.56 41.70
N LEU A 101 -0.14 -10.92 41.67
CA LEU A 101 0.73 -10.71 40.50
C LEU A 101 0.26 -11.53 39.28
N GLN A 102 -0.16 -12.78 39.49
CA GLN A 102 -0.70 -13.64 38.42
C GLN A 102 -2.08 -13.18 37.92
N ALA A 103 -2.92 -12.61 38.79
CA ALA A 103 -4.22 -12.06 38.41
C ALA A 103 -4.09 -10.83 37.49
N GLU A 104 -3.02 -10.05 37.65
CA GLU A 104 -2.66 -8.96 36.73
C GLU A 104 -2.26 -9.50 35.35
N GLU A 105 -1.52 -10.61 35.30
CA GLU A 105 -1.12 -11.29 34.06
C GLU A 105 -2.30 -11.97 33.32
N ALA A 106 -3.32 -12.40 34.07
CA ALA A 106 -4.57 -12.93 33.52
C ALA A 106 -5.54 -11.83 33.01
N ASN A 107 -5.43 -10.61 33.54
CA ASN A 107 -6.20 -9.43 33.11
C ASN A 107 -5.46 -8.52 32.12
N ALA A 108 -4.15 -8.71 31.92
CA ALA A 108 -3.47 -8.16 30.76
C ALA A 108 -4.30 -8.56 29.53
N PRO A 109 -4.67 -7.63 28.63
CA PRO A 109 -5.38 -7.96 27.41
C PRO A 109 -4.48 -8.89 26.62
N ARG A 110 -4.60 -10.20 26.87
CA ARG A 110 -4.12 -11.22 25.96
C ARG A 110 -4.93 -10.91 24.72
N GLU A 111 -4.27 -10.31 23.72
CA GLU A 111 -4.70 -10.35 22.33
C GLU A 111 -4.71 -11.82 21.93
N ARG A 112 -5.66 -12.57 22.51
CA ARG A 112 -6.20 -13.75 21.90
C ARG A 112 -6.79 -13.16 20.64
N LEU A 113 -6.06 -13.31 19.55
CA LEU A 113 -6.48 -13.03 18.20
C LEU A 113 -7.76 -13.83 17.99
N THR A 114 -8.89 -13.34 18.49
CA THR A 114 -10.19 -13.77 18.04
C THR A 114 -10.15 -13.47 16.57
N PRO A 115 -10.24 -14.50 15.70
CA PRO A 115 -10.26 -14.28 14.27
C PRO A 115 -11.29 -13.18 14.01
N PRO A 116 -10.95 -12.14 13.22
CA PRO A 116 -11.91 -11.10 12.93
C PRO A 116 -13.19 -11.77 12.44
N LYS A 117 -14.32 -11.46 13.09
CA LYS A 117 -15.65 -12.01 12.71
C LYS A 117 -16.05 -11.65 11.26
N SER A 118 -15.24 -10.84 10.57
CA SER A 118 -15.39 -10.52 9.17
C SER A 118 -14.47 -11.39 8.31
N THR A 119 -15.03 -12.44 7.72
CA THR A 119 -14.50 -13.13 6.53
C THR A 119 -14.64 -12.28 5.26
N LEU A 120 -14.72 -10.96 5.40
CA LEU A 120 -14.94 -10.06 4.28
C LEU A 120 -13.56 -9.76 3.67
N PRO A 121 -13.40 -9.90 2.34
CA PRO A 121 -12.19 -9.47 1.67
C PRO A 121 -11.93 -7.98 1.95
N PRO A 122 -10.67 -7.54 1.97
CA PRO A 122 -10.32 -6.13 2.13
C PRO A 122 -11.14 -5.30 1.14
N LYS A 123 -11.90 -4.35 1.66
CA LYS A 123 -12.77 -3.51 0.84
C LYS A 123 -11.90 -2.46 0.17
N ASP A 124 -11.49 -2.74 -1.05
CA ASP A 124 -10.69 -1.83 -1.89
C ASP A 124 -11.48 -0.64 -2.46
N TYR A 125 -12.66 -0.33 -1.91
CA TYR A 125 -13.51 0.76 -2.39
C TYR A 125 -13.62 1.89 -1.36
N ALA A 126 -13.42 3.12 -1.82
CA ALA A 126 -13.67 4.31 -1.03
C ALA A 126 -15.16 4.33 -0.60
N PRO A 127 -15.46 4.57 0.69
CA PRO A 127 -16.84 4.65 1.15
C PRO A 127 -17.55 5.81 0.45
N LYS A 128 -18.67 5.50 -0.20
CA LYS A 128 -19.58 6.50 -0.76
C LYS A 128 -20.16 7.30 0.41
N VAL A 129 -20.02 8.62 0.40
CA VAL A 129 -20.79 9.51 1.27
C VAL A 129 -22.26 9.43 0.84
N ASP A 130 -23.16 9.22 1.79
CA ASP A 130 -24.59 9.12 1.51
C ASP A 130 -25.04 10.38 0.75
N ASP A 131 -25.70 10.14 -0.39
CA ASP A 131 -26.21 11.14 -1.35
C ASP A 131 -25.16 11.86 -2.25
N GLY A 132 -23.88 11.44 -2.23
CA GLY A 132 -22.86 11.98 -3.13
C GLY A 132 -22.69 11.21 -4.46
N PRO A 133 -22.29 11.86 -5.57
CA PRO A 133 -21.87 11.16 -6.78
C PRO A 133 -20.67 10.23 -6.48
N GLY A 134 -20.66 9.05 -7.08
CA GLY A 134 -19.56 8.10 -6.89
C GLY A 134 -18.24 8.62 -7.46
N MET A 135 -17.09 8.08 -7.04
CA MET A 135 -15.78 8.51 -7.58
C MET A 135 -15.60 8.30 -9.09
N LEU A 136 -16.45 7.47 -9.72
CA LEU A 136 -16.49 7.24 -11.16
C LEU A 136 -17.63 7.99 -11.86
N ASP A 137 -18.37 8.81 -11.13
CA ASP A 137 -19.45 9.61 -11.69
C ASP A 137 -18.85 10.77 -12.51
N GLU A 138 -19.41 11.04 -13.68
CA GLU A 138 -18.94 12.09 -14.59
C GLU A 138 -19.03 13.49 -13.95
N THR A 139 -19.85 13.64 -12.90
CA THR A 139 -20.01 14.88 -12.13
C THR A 139 -19.10 14.97 -10.90
N PHE A 140 -18.33 13.91 -10.59
CA PHE A 140 -17.46 13.89 -9.42
C PHE A 140 -16.35 14.95 -9.53
N GLY A 141 -16.36 15.91 -8.61
CA GLY A 141 -15.38 17.01 -8.58
C GLY A 141 -15.70 18.19 -9.51
N LEU A 142 -16.81 18.16 -10.25
CA LEU A 142 -17.26 19.29 -11.07
C LEU A 142 -18.18 20.21 -10.26
N LYS A 143 -17.78 21.48 -10.09
CA LYS A 143 -18.65 22.50 -9.49
C LYS A 143 -19.56 23.08 -10.58
N PRO A 144 -20.89 23.14 -10.38
CA PRO A 144 -21.78 23.76 -11.35
C PRO A 144 -21.40 25.24 -11.49
N LYS A 145 -21.16 25.66 -12.73
CA LYS A 145 -20.83 27.04 -13.06
C LYS A 145 -22.11 27.86 -12.97
N VAL A 146 -22.17 28.72 -11.95
CA VAL A 146 -23.19 29.75 -11.76
C VAL A 146 -23.00 30.86 -12.80
#